data_AF-A0A357FVZ8-F1
#
_entry.id   AF-A0A357FVZ8-F1
#
_cell.length_a   1.000
_cell.length_b   1.000
_cell.length_c   1.000
_cell.angle_alpha   90.00
_cell.angle_beta   90.00
_cell.angle_gamma   90.00
#
_symmetry.space_group_name_H-M   'P 1'
#
loop_
_entity.id
_entity.type
_entity.pdbx_description
1 polymer ?
#
loop_
_entity_poly.entity_id
_entity_poly.type
_entity_poly.pdbx_seq_one_letter_code
_entity_poly.pdbx_strand_id
1 'polypeptide(L)' 'RPIGSFLFLGPTGVGKTELTKALAEFLFDDDSAMVRMDMSE' A
#
# COMPACT_ATOMS: atom_id res chain seq x y z
N ARG A 1 13.98 -6.81 9.85
CA ARG A 1 13.70 -7.03 8.41
C ARG A 1 12.19 -6.87 8.24
N PRO A 2 11.69 -5.99 7.35
CA PRO A 2 10.25 -5.80 7.15
C PRO A 2 9.60 -7.05 6.53
N ILE A 3 8.29 -7.23 6.76
CA ILE A 3 7.48 -8.33 6.22
C ILE A 3 7.43 -8.27 4.68
N GLY A 4 7.41 -7.07 4.11
CA GLY A 4 7.52 -6.83 2.69
C GLY A 4 7.99 -5.40 2.41
N SER A 5 8.70 -5.21 1.29
CA SER A 5 9.12 -3.90 0.81
C SER A 5 8.79 -3.83 -0.68
N PHE A 6 7.86 -2.96 -1.04
CA PHE A 6 7.34 -2.86 -2.40
C PHE A 6 7.54 -1.44 -2.92
N LEU A 7 7.82 -1.31 -4.21
CA LEU A 7 7.86 -0.03 -4.93
C LEU A 7 7.01 -0.16 -6.19
N PHE A 8 5.94 0.62 -6.29
CA PHE A 8 5.04 0.61 -7.43
C PHE A 8 5.32 1.79 -8.36
N LEU A 9 5.73 1.49 -9.60
CA LEU A 9 6.02 2.49 -10.64
C LEU A 9 5.01 2.36 -11.80
N GLY A 10 4.57 3.49 -12.36
CA GLY A 10 3.69 3.53 -13.53
C GLY A 10 2.76 4.74 -13.56
N PRO A 11 1.99 4.94 -14.65
CA PRO A 11 1.07 6.07 -14.81
C PRO A 11 -0.09 6.05 -13.81
N THR A 12 -0.73 7.19 -13.56
CA THR A 12 -1.90 7.30 -12.66
C THR A 12 -3.08 6.46 -13.17
N GLY A 13 -3.91 5.95 -12.27
CA GLY A 13 -5.11 5.18 -12.62
C GLY A 13 -4.90 3.67 -12.85
N VAL A 14 -3.67 3.16 -12.88
CA VAL A 14 -3.38 1.72 -13.07
C VAL A 14 -3.61 0.83 -11.84
N GLY A 15 -4.23 1.35 -10.77
CA GLY A 15 -4.59 0.56 -9.58
C GLY A 15 -3.51 0.39 -8.50
N LYS A 16 -2.40 1.14 -8.53
CA LYS A 16 -1.33 1.05 -7.50
C LYS A 16 -1.85 1.23 -6.06
N THR A 17 -2.74 2.20 -5.86
CA THR A 17 -3.34 2.48 -4.54
C THR A 17 -4.30 1.36 -4.11
N GLU A 18 -5.08 0.81 -5.03
CA GLU A 18 -6.02 -0.29 -4.72
C GLU A 18 -5.28 -1.57 -4.35
N LEU A 19 -4.16 -1.86 -5.02
CA LEU A 19 -3.30 -2.99 -4.65
C LEU A 19 -2.74 -2.85 -3.23
N THR A 20 -2.41 -1.63 -2.80
CA THR A 20 -1.89 -1.39 -1.44
C THR A 20 -2.97 -1.64 -0.38
N LYS A 21 -4.24 -1.28 -0.67
CA LYS A 21 -5.38 -1.55 0.23
C LYS A 21 -5.63 -3.06 0.35
N ALA A 22 -5.74 -3.76 -0.77
CA ALA A 22 -5.94 -5.21 -0.78
C ALA A 22 -4.79 -5.97 -0.10
N LEU A 23 -3.55 -5.46 -0.23
CA LEU A 23 -2.39 -6.04 0.44
C LEU A 23 -2.44 -5.83 1.96
N ALA A 24 -2.92 -4.67 2.43
CA ALA A 24 -3.06 -4.42 3.87
C ALA A 24 -4.13 -5.32 4.49
N GLU A 25 -5.29 -5.46 3.84
CA GLU A 25 -6.37 -6.37 4.25
C GLU A 25 -5.87 -7.82 4.29
N PHE A 26 -5.18 -8.28 3.24
CA PHE A 26 -4.65 -9.65 3.15
C PHE A 26 -3.55 -9.96 4.19
N LEU A 27 -2.67 -8.99 4.49
CA LEU A 27 -1.53 -9.23 5.38
C LEU A 27 -1.84 -9.03 6.86
N PHE A 28 -2.83 -8.19 7.19
CA PHE A 28 -3.07 -7.76 8.57
C PHE A 28 -4.47 -8.07 9.08
N ASP A 29 -5.42 -8.54 8.25
CA ASP A 29 -6.84 -8.76 8.59
C ASP A 29 -7.50 -7.54 9.29
N ASP A 30 -6.88 -6.35 9.16
CA ASP A 30 -7.27 -5.11 9.82
C ASP A 30 -6.86 -3.90 8.98
N ASP A 31 -7.86 -3.24 8.39
CA ASP A 31 -7.70 -2.04 7.56
C ASP A 31 -7.12 -0.85 8.33
N SER A 32 -7.20 -0.83 9.66
CA SER A 32 -6.67 0.24 10.51
C SER A 32 -5.16 0.16 10.73
N ALA A 33 -4.54 -0.98 10.39
CA ALA A 33 -3.09 -1.18 10.51
C ALA A 33 -2.28 -0.47 9.40
N MET A 34 -2.95 0.14 8.42
CA MET A 34 -2.30 0.86 7.32
C MET A 34 -1.93 2.30 7.72
N VAL A 35 -0.64 2.56 7.94
CA VAL A 35 -0.13 3.93 8.10
C VAL A 35 0.15 4.53 6.72
N ARG A 36 -0.75 5.41 6.26
CA ARG A 36 -0.57 6.15 5.01
C ARG A 36 0.28 7.40 5.27
N MET A 37 1.43 7.49 4.61
CA MET A 37 2.28 8.68 4.59
C MET A 37 2.17 9.33 3.20
N ASP A 38 1.80 10.61 3.14
CA ASP A 38 1.88 11.38 1.90
C ASP A 38 3.31 11.89 1.73
N MET A 39 3.92 11.59 0.58
CA MET A 39 5.31 11.96 0.27
C MET A 39 5.38 13.22 -0.60
N SER A 40 4.26 13.94 -0.73
CA SER A 40 4.16 15.17 -1.53
C SER A 40 4.46 16.44 -0.72
N GLU A 41 4.54 16.35 0.61
CA GLU A 41 5.07 17.40 1.50
C GLU A 41 6.61 17.36 1.60
#